data_AF-A0A1D2S0M4-F1
#
_entry.id   AF-A0A1D2S0M4-F1
#
_cell.length_a   1.000
_cell.length_b   1.000
_cell.length_c   1.000
_cell.angle_alpha   90.00
_cell.angle_beta   90.00
_cell.angle_gamma   90.00
#
_symmetry.space_group_name_H-M   'P 1'
#
loop_
_entity.id
_entity.type
_entity.pdbx_description
1 polymer ?
#
loop_
_entity_poly.entity_id
_entity_poly.type
_entity_poly.pdbx_seq_one_letter_code
_entity_poly.pdbx_strand_id
1 'polypeptide(L)'
;MNVLTIKLPPALEQQLDEAIRRTHLSKSELVRRALVAYIARPEGEAGGFVSALDLAGDLVGCFDGGPPDLASNPRHMDGFGKA
;
A
#
# COMPACT_ATOMS: atom_id res chain seq x y z
N MET A 1 -28.47 1.13 -2.69
CA MET A 1 -27.53 -0.01 -2.74
C MET A 1 -27.94 -0.89 -3.89
N ASN A 2 -27.12 -1.03 -4.93
CA ASN A 2 -27.43 -1.92 -6.06
C ASN A 2 -26.76 -3.28 -5.85
N VAL A 3 -27.43 -4.34 -6.31
CA VAL A 3 -26.92 -5.72 -6.25
C VAL A 3 -26.20 -6.03 -7.56
N LEU A 4 -24.99 -6.56 -7.44
CA LEU A 4 -24.20 -7.03 -8.57
C LEU A 4 -24.07 -8.55 -8.44
N THR A 5 -24.50 -9.28 -9.48
CA THR A 5 -24.30 -10.72 -9.58
C THR A 5 -23.23 -11.00 -10.63
N ILE A 6 -22.17 -11.71 -10.24
CA ILE A 6 -21.06 -12.08 -11.11
C ILE A 6 -20.81 -13.58 -11.02
N LYS A 7 -20.39 -14.18 -12.15
CA LYS A 7 -19.93 -15.57 -12.18
C LYS A 7 -18.47 -15.61 -11.76
N LEU A 8 -18.14 -16.38 -10.73
CA LEU A 8 -16.75 -16.60 -10.32
C LEU A 8 -16.30 -18.00 -10.76
N PRO A 9 -15.14 -18.12 -11.43
CA PRO A 9 -14.49 -19.40 -11.61
C PRO A 9 -14.14 -20.04 -10.24
N PRO A 10 -14.17 -21.38 -10.09
CA PRO A 10 -13.91 -22.04 -8.81
C PRO A 10 -12.56 -21.68 -8.18
N ALA A 11 -11.52 -21.53 -9.00
CA ALA A 11 -10.19 -21.14 -8.53
C ALA A 11 -10.19 -19.73 -7.89
N LEU A 12 -10.94 -18.79 -8.47
CA LEU A 12 -11.03 -17.43 -7.95
C LEU A 12 -11.85 -17.38 -6.65
N GLU A 13 -12.86 -18.23 -6.53
CA GLU A 13 -13.62 -18.37 -5.29
C GLU A 13 -12.74 -18.87 -4.13
N GLN A 14 -11.90 -19.88 -4.38
CA GLN A 14 -10.94 -20.36 -3.38
C GLN A 14 -9.97 -19.28 -2.92
N GLN A 15 -9.41 -18.50 -3.86
CA GLN A 15 -8.53 -17.37 -3.55
C GLN A 15 -9.24 -16.28 -2.73
N LEU A 16 -10.50 -16.00 -3.07
CA LEU A 16 -11.32 -15.02 -2.36
C LEU A 16 -11.59 -15.46 -0.92
N ASP A 17 -11.92 -16.74 -0.70
CA ASP A 17 -12.15 -17.28 0.63
C ASP A 17 -10.89 -17.26 1.50
N GLU A 18 -9.71 -17.50 0.90
CA GLU A 18 -8.43 -17.36 1.60
C GLU A 18 -8.15 -15.91 2.01
N ALA A 19 -8.38 -14.96 1.09
CA ALA A 19 -8.22 -13.54 1.38
C ALA A 19 -9.19 -13.07 2.48
N ILE A 20 -10.43 -13.57 2.49
CA ILE A 20 -11.40 -13.31 3.56
C ILE A 20 -10.88 -13.81 4.91
N ARG A 21 -10.38 -15.05 4.98
CA ARG A 21 -9.81 -15.61 6.21
C ARG A 21 -8.63 -14.79 6.74
N ARG A 22 -7.77 -14.32 5.85
CA ARG A 22 -6.58 -13.52 6.21
C ARG A 22 -6.90 -12.11 6.68
N THR A 23 -7.94 -11.50 6.11
CA THR A 23 -8.30 -10.09 6.37
C THR A 23 -9.41 -9.93 7.40
N HIS A 24 -10.11 -11.02 7.75
CA HIS A 24 -11.31 -11.03 8.59
C HIS A 24 -12.44 -10.11 8.09
N LEU A 25 -12.49 -9.87 6.77
CA LEU A 25 -13.53 -9.06 6.12
C LEU A 25 -14.64 -9.93 5.55
N SER A 26 -15.86 -9.38 5.43
CA SER A 26 -16.93 -10.08 4.71
C SER A 26 -16.66 -10.14 3.20
N LYS A 27 -17.24 -11.13 2.51
CA LYS A 27 -17.11 -11.29 1.04
C LYS A 27 -17.48 -10.01 0.30
N SER A 28 -18.60 -9.39 0.68
CA SER A 28 -19.09 -8.14 0.07
C SER A 28 -18.16 -6.96 0.31
N GLU A 29 -17.57 -6.86 1.50
CA GLU A 29 -16.64 -5.77 1.84
C GLU A 29 -15.33 -5.91 1.07
N LEU A 30 -14.77 -7.12 1.03
CA LEU A 30 -13.53 -7.39 0.29
C LEU A 30 -13.70 -7.11 -1.21
N VAL A 31 -14.81 -7.56 -1.82
CA VAL A 31 -15.11 -7.31 -3.23
C VAL A 31 -15.28 -5.81 -3.51
N ARG A 32 -15.95 -5.07 -2.62
CA ARG A 32 -16.11 -3.62 -2.77
C ARG A 32 -14.77 -2.90 -2.72
N ARG A 33 -13.89 -3.25 -1.78
CA ARG A 33 -12.53 -2.69 -1.68
C ARG A 33 -11.70 -3.00 -2.92
N ALA A 34 -11.78 -4.24 -3.42
CA ALA A 34 -11.09 -4.63 -4.64
C ALA A 34 -11.55 -3.80 -5.86
N LEU A 35 -12.87 -3.56 -5.99
CA LEU A 35 -13.41 -2.71 -7.05
C LEU A 35 -12.93 -1.26 -6.94
N VAL A 36 -12.93 -0.69 -5.73
CA VAL A 36 -12.42 0.68 -5.50
C VAL A 36 -10.94 0.77 -5.88
N ALA A 37 -10.13 -0.19 -5.42
CA ALA A 37 -8.69 -0.23 -5.73
C ALA A 37 -8.43 -0.42 -7.24
N TYR A 38 -9.23 -1.24 -7.91
CA TYR A 38 -9.09 -1.48 -9.34
C TYR A 38 -9.43 -0.22 -10.16
N ILE A 39 -10.51 0.49 -9.80
CA ILE A 39 -10.93 1.72 -10.48
C ILE A 39 -9.97 2.89 -10.19
N ALA A 40 -9.44 2.96 -8.98
CA ALA A 40 -8.49 4.00 -8.58
C ALA A 40 -7.10 3.82 -9.22
N ARG A 41 -6.82 2.64 -9.79
CA ARG A 41 -5.55 2.36 -10.44
C ARG A 41 -5.45 3.13 -11.77
N PRO A 42 -4.48 4.05 -11.93
CA PRO A 42 -4.26 4.73 -13.20
C PRO A 42 -3.92 3.73 -14.29
N GLU A 43 -4.53 3.88 -15.46
CA GLU A 43 -4.20 3.08 -16.65
C GLU A 43 -2.75 3.40 -17.07
N GLY A 44 -1.78 2.61 -16.60
CA GLY A 44 -0.36 2.81 -16.88
C GLY A 44 0.58 2.40 -15.72
N GLU A 45 0.08 2.28 -14.49
CA GLU A 45 0.90 1.94 -13.31
C GLU A 45 1.01 0.42 -13.05
N ALA A 46 0.99 -0.37 -14.11
CA ALA A 46 1.41 -1.76 -14.07
C ALA A 46 2.91 -1.84 -14.41
N GLY A 47 3.77 -1.28 -13.55
CA GLY A 47 5.22 -1.57 -13.60
C GLY A 47 6.19 -0.39 -13.64
N GLY A 48 5.78 0.83 -13.31
CA GLY A 48 6.73 1.92 -13.07
C GLY A 48 7.46 1.71 -11.73
N PHE A 49 8.79 1.84 -11.71
CA PHE A 49 9.54 1.94 -10.46
C PHE A 49 9.03 3.17 -9.70
N VAL A 50 8.41 2.94 -8.54
CA VAL A 50 8.03 4.02 -7.63
C VAL A 50 9.17 4.16 -6.63
N SER A 51 9.86 5.30 -6.66
CA SER A 51 10.94 5.57 -5.73
C SER A 51 10.38 5.89 -4.34
N ALA A 52 11.21 5.73 -3.30
CA ALA A 52 10.84 6.16 -1.96
C ALA A 52 10.53 7.68 -1.89
N LEU A 53 11.15 8.48 -2.76
CA LEU A 53 10.86 9.90 -2.89
C LEU A 53 9.46 10.15 -3.47
N ASP A 54 9.01 9.35 -4.44
CA ASP A 54 7.67 9.52 -5.03
C ASP A 54 6.56 9.25 -4.00
N LEU A 55 6.82 8.36 -3.03
CA LEU A 55 5.86 8.01 -1.98
C LEU A 55 5.86 8.96 -0.79
N ALA A 56 6.97 9.63 -0.50
CA ALA A 56 7.16 10.45 0.71
C ALA A 56 7.58 11.90 0.39
N GLY A 57 7.44 12.33 -0.86
CA GLY A 57 7.91 13.63 -1.34
C GLY A 57 7.22 14.81 -0.67
N ASP A 58 5.96 14.64 -0.26
CA ASP A 58 5.18 15.60 0.51
C ASP A 58 5.70 15.81 1.95
N LEU A 59 6.48 14.84 2.47
CA LEU A 59 7.13 14.94 3.78
C LEU A 59 8.51 15.61 3.70
N VAL A 60 9.03 15.87 2.49
CA VAL A 60 10.33 16.53 2.33
C VAL A 60 10.25 17.96 2.86
N GLY A 61 11.10 18.28 3.84
CA GLY A 61 11.14 19.60 4.47
C GLY A 61 10.07 19.84 5.53
N CYS A 62 9.35 18.80 5.98
CA CYS A 62 8.39 18.94 7.09
C CYS A 62 9.05 19.14 8.47
N PHE A 63 10.37 19.05 8.55
CA PHE A 63 11.14 19.13 9.79
C PHE A 63 12.34 20.05 9.62
N ASP A 64 12.49 21.00 10.54
CA ASP A 64 13.62 21.92 10.60
C ASP A 64 14.51 21.63 11.82
N GLY A 65 15.79 22.03 11.74
CA GLY A 65 16.73 21.95 12.87
C GLY A 65 17.54 20.65 12.99
N GLY A 66 17.48 19.78 11.98
CA GLY A 66 18.34 18.59 11.88
C GLY A 66 19.74 18.89 11.31
N PRO A 67 20.72 17.99 11.52
CA PRO A 67 22.00 18.06 10.82
C PRO A 67 21.79 18.09 9.29
N PRO A 68 22.65 18.80 8.53
CA PRO A 68 22.50 18.94 7.08
C PRO A 68 22.62 17.61 6.31
N ASP A 69 23.20 16.58 6.93
CA ASP A 69 23.34 15.25 6.36
C ASP A 69 23.19 14.19 7.45
N LEU A 70 22.13 13.40 7.39
CA LEU A 70 21.90 12.24 8.25
C LEU A 70 22.26 10.92 7.56
N ALA A 71 22.44 10.91 6.24
CA ALA A 71 22.56 9.69 5.45
C ALA A 71 24.02 9.31 5.14
N SER A 72 24.88 10.30 4.92
CA SER A 72 26.23 10.07 4.38
C SER A 72 27.31 10.07 5.48
N ASN A 73 27.02 10.60 6.67
CA ASN A 73 27.91 10.59 7.83
C ASN A 73 27.47 9.55 8.88
N PRO A 74 28.16 8.39 8.99
CA PRO A 74 27.79 7.32 9.91
C PRO A 74 27.75 7.73 11.39
N ARG A 75 28.51 8.76 11.79
CA ARG A 75 28.53 9.27 13.16
C ARG A 75 27.18 9.82 13.61
N HIS A 76 26.35 10.29 12.69
CA HIS A 76 25.02 10.81 13.02
C HIS A 76 23.98 9.69 13.25
N MET A 77 24.32 8.44 12.92
CA MET A 77 23.49 7.27 13.21
C MET A 77 23.92 6.56 14.51
N ASP A 78 24.95 7.06 15.21
CA ASP A 78 25.41 6.45 16.45
C ASP A 78 24.30 6.50 17.51
N GLY A 79 23.86 5.31 17.94
CA GLY A 79 22.80 5.15 18.94
C GLY A 79 21.38 5.13 18.38
N PHE A 80 21.20 5.30 17.06
CA PHE A 80 19.89 5.14 16.41
C PHE A 80 19.36 3.71 16.59
N GLY A 81 18.15 3.56 17.14
CA GLY A 81 17.51 2.26 17.35
C GLY A 81 17.97 1.46 18.57
N LYS A 82 18.77 2.04 19.47
CA LYS A 82 19.08 1.41 20.77
C LYS A 82 17.97 1.74 21.78
N ALA A 83 17.43 0.69 22.42
CA ALA A 83 16.41 0.76 23.46
C ALA A 83 17.00 1.08 24.84
#